data_AF-A0A6N2XMN9-F1
#
_entry.id   AF-A0A6N2XMN9-F1
#
_cell.length_a   1.000
_cell.length_b   1.000
_cell.length_c   1.000
_cell.angle_alpha   90.00
_cell.angle_beta   90.00
_cell.angle_gamma   90.00
#
_symmetry.space_group_name_H-M   'P 1'
#
loop_
_entity.id
_entity.type
_entity.pdbx_description
1 polymer ?
#
loop_
_entity_poly.entity_id
_entity_poly.type
_entity_poly.pdbx_seq_one_letter_code
_entity_poly.pdbx_strand_id
1 'polypeptide(L)'
;MKKEETKRICIGVGSNTFRSDFEKMLSKLQGVVTRQKIEEFGIELNTEILQDLIAGGENTGKTVLERLNKDLLDDASLPIIRRQKEQMYNQLLQEFEQLKVDIHKSVKNFPYILPEMYFIGDDGWIHAQEEAFALCDEQGKIYIDKPEQIEVYQQAMKTIDEINKLQEMATKYACNALGYRAVIGFEKDTARLYPGTLIECHSNGIFTRMYGNEKQ
;
A
#
# COMPACT_ATOMS: atom_id res chain seq x y z
N MET A 1 -24.14 13.83 18.46
CA MET A 1 -22.84 13.53 19.10
C MET A 1 -21.76 13.75 18.05
N LYS A 2 -20.88 14.74 18.25
CA LYS A 2 -19.67 14.87 17.42
C LYS A 2 -18.77 13.69 17.82
N LYS A 3 -18.41 12.81 16.89
CA LYS A 3 -17.33 11.84 17.11
C LYS A 3 -16.09 12.69 17.39
N GLU A 4 -15.53 12.60 18.59
CA GLU A 4 -14.17 13.07 18.80
C GLU A 4 -13.31 12.30 17.81
N GLU A 5 -12.73 13.01 16.84
CA GLU A 5 -11.71 12.44 15.98
C GLU A 5 -10.54 12.08 16.89
N THR A 6 -10.43 10.80 17.22
CA THR A 6 -9.25 10.24 17.88
C THR A 6 -8.07 10.57 16.97
N LYS A 7 -7.22 11.53 17.38
CA LYS A 7 -6.05 11.97 16.62
C LYS A 7 -5.06 10.82 16.52
N ARG A 8 -5.20 9.98 15.49
CA ARG A 8 -4.19 8.98 15.12
C ARG A 8 -2.90 9.68 14.70
N ILE A 9 -1.76 9.14 15.10
CA ILE A 9 -0.43 9.64 14.74
C ILE A 9 0.25 8.63 13.82
N CYS A 10 0.76 9.09 12.68
CA CYS A 10 1.62 8.29 11.81
C CYS A 10 3.01 8.20 12.44
N ILE A 11 3.49 6.99 12.73
CA ILE A 11 4.79 6.74 13.36
C ILE A 11 5.83 6.18 12.40
N GLY A 12 5.45 5.98 11.14
CA GLY A 12 6.35 5.51 10.10
C GLY A 12 5.61 4.89 8.92
N VAL A 13 6.40 4.40 7.98
CA VAL A 13 5.95 3.60 6.84
C VAL A 13 6.51 2.20 7.04
N GLY A 14 5.66 1.18 6.95
CA GLY A 14 6.11 -0.21 7.02
C GLY A 14 7.00 -0.56 5.82
N SER A 15 7.67 -1.71 5.86
CA SER A 15 8.46 -2.20 4.72
C SER A 15 7.60 -2.68 3.53
N ASN A 16 6.35 -2.24 3.45
CA ASN A 16 5.33 -2.84 2.60
C ASN A 16 5.34 -2.20 1.21
N THR A 17 5.10 -3.02 0.19
CA THR A 17 5.19 -2.69 -1.24
C THR A 17 3.85 -2.28 -1.87
N PHE A 18 2.87 -1.80 -1.07
CA PHE A 18 1.48 -1.63 -1.52
C PHE A 18 1.32 -0.85 -2.83
N ARG A 19 2.02 0.28 -2.99
CA ARG A 19 2.01 1.06 -4.24
C ARG A 19 2.56 0.26 -5.43
N SER A 20 3.73 -0.36 -5.27
CA SER A 20 4.33 -1.21 -6.30
C SER A 20 3.44 -2.42 -6.63
N ASP A 21 2.76 -2.99 -5.64
CA ASP A 21 1.88 -4.14 -5.84
C ASP A 21 0.58 -3.72 -6.55
N PHE A 22 0.10 -2.50 -6.30
CA PHE A 22 -1.01 -1.90 -7.03
C PHE A 22 -0.64 -1.63 -8.49
N GLU A 23 0.54 -1.08 -8.77
CA GLU A 23 1.06 -0.89 -10.14
C GLU A 23 1.18 -2.22 -10.90
N LYS A 24 1.72 -3.26 -10.25
CA LYS A 24 1.78 -4.62 -10.83
C LYS A 24 0.38 -5.18 -11.07
N MET A 25 -0.58 -4.87 -10.20
CA MET A 25 -1.97 -5.29 -10.37
C MET A 25 -2.60 -4.60 -11.57
N LEU A 26 -2.41 -3.28 -11.76
CA LEU A 26 -2.88 -2.56 -12.95
C LEU A 26 -2.33 -3.19 -14.24
N SER A 27 -1.03 -3.52 -14.27
CA SER A 27 -0.42 -4.21 -15.40
C SER A 27 -1.04 -5.59 -15.67
N LYS A 28 -1.41 -6.35 -14.63
CA LYS A 28 -2.12 -7.62 -14.79
C LYS A 28 -3.54 -7.42 -15.27
N LEU A 29 -4.26 -6.44 -14.72
CA LEU A 29 -5.63 -6.12 -15.10
C LEU A 29 -5.70 -5.76 -16.59
N GLN A 30 -4.72 -5.02 -17.09
CA GLN A 30 -4.56 -4.73 -18.51
C GLN A 30 -4.41 -5.98 -19.40
N GLY A 31 -3.78 -7.03 -18.90
CA GLY A 31 -3.68 -8.31 -19.60
C GLY A 31 -4.99 -9.09 -19.63
N VAL A 32 -5.87 -8.85 -18.66
CA VAL A 32 -7.19 -9.49 -18.55
C VAL A 32 -8.24 -8.73 -19.36
N VAL A 33 -8.28 -7.41 -19.21
CA VAL A 33 -9.23 -6.51 -19.86
C VAL A 33 -8.56 -5.85 -21.06
N THR A 34 -8.69 -6.50 -22.21
CA THR A 34 -8.19 -5.97 -23.49
C THR A 34 -9.36 -5.51 -24.35
N ARG A 35 -9.13 -4.49 -25.20
CA ARG A 35 -10.16 -4.03 -26.16
C ARG A 35 -10.70 -5.17 -27.00
N GLN A 36 -9.81 -5.99 -27.56
CA GLN A 36 -10.18 -7.16 -28.36
C GLN A 36 -11.10 -8.11 -27.60
N LYS A 37 -10.79 -8.44 -26.33
CA LYS A 37 -11.63 -9.35 -25.55
C LYS A 37 -12.99 -8.75 -25.24
N ILE A 38 -13.09 -7.44 -25.00
CA ILE A 38 -14.36 -6.77 -24.72
C ILE A 38 -15.23 -6.65 -26.00
N GLU A 39 -14.59 -6.37 -27.14
CA GLU A 39 -15.25 -6.30 -28.44
C GLU A 39 -15.86 -7.63 -28.90
N GLU A 40 -15.31 -8.78 -28.48
CA GLU A 40 -15.90 -10.11 -28.71
C GLU A 40 -17.33 -10.22 -28.14
N PHE A 41 -17.65 -9.45 -27.09
CA PHE A 41 -18.99 -9.38 -26.50
C PHE A 41 -19.88 -8.31 -27.15
N GLY A 42 -19.42 -7.67 -28.22
CA GLY A 42 -20.13 -6.60 -28.92
C GLY A 42 -20.23 -5.30 -28.12
N ILE A 43 -19.28 -5.06 -27.21
CA ILE A 43 -19.21 -3.86 -26.37
C ILE A 43 -17.90 -3.12 -26.66
N GLU A 44 -17.95 -1.79 -26.68
CA GLU A 44 -16.77 -0.95 -26.78
C GLU A 44 -16.19 -0.71 -25.37
N LEU A 45 -14.90 -0.98 -25.19
CA LEU A 45 -14.23 -0.72 -23.92
C LEU A 45 -14.04 0.78 -23.72
N ASN A 46 -14.72 1.32 -22.71
CA ASN A 46 -14.55 2.69 -22.23
C ASN A 46 -14.47 2.69 -20.69
N THR A 47 -14.28 3.88 -20.11
CA THR A 47 -14.17 4.05 -18.65
C THR A 47 -15.39 3.52 -17.90
N GLU A 48 -16.62 3.82 -18.34
CA GLU A 48 -17.84 3.35 -17.66
C GLU A 48 -17.95 1.82 -17.65
N ILE A 49 -17.64 1.18 -18.79
CA ILE A 49 -17.61 -0.28 -18.91
C ILE A 49 -16.53 -0.89 -18.02
N LEU A 50 -15.32 -0.33 -18.01
CA LEU A 50 -14.24 -0.78 -17.12
C LEU A 50 -14.69 -0.72 -15.65
N GLN A 51 -15.25 0.40 -15.22
CA GLN A 51 -15.69 0.62 -13.85
C GLN A 51 -16.81 -0.35 -13.46
N ASP A 52 -17.81 -0.54 -14.33
CA ASP A 52 -18.87 -1.52 -14.10
C ASP A 52 -18.31 -2.94 -13.98
N LEU A 53 -17.40 -3.35 -14.87
CA LEU A 53 -16.75 -4.66 -14.84
C LEU A 53 -15.95 -4.89 -13.53
N ILE A 54 -15.24 -3.87 -13.05
CA ILE A 54 -14.54 -3.92 -11.76
C ILE A 54 -15.54 -4.03 -10.59
N ALA A 55 -16.68 -3.34 -10.68
CA ALA A 55 -17.76 -3.38 -9.69
C ALA A 55 -18.57 -4.70 -9.70
N GLY A 56 -18.32 -5.59 -10.66
CA GLY A 56 -18.98 -6.89 -10.78
C GLY A 56 -19.74 -7.11 -12.09
N GLY A 57 -19.74 -6.14 -13.01
CA GLY A 57 -20.13 -6.29 -14.41
C GLY A 57 -21.63 -6.47 -14.64
N GLU A 58 -22.50 -5.98 -13.75
CA GLU A 58 -23.94 -6.24 -13.84
C GLU A 58 -24.59 -5.50 -15.02
N ASN A 59 -24.26 -4.22 -15.23
CA ASN A 59 -24.87 -3.44 -16.31
C ASN A 59 -24.30 -3.85 -17.68
N THR A 60 -22.99 -4.08 -17.73
CA THR A 60 -22.31 -4.62 -18.91
C THR A 60 -22.88 -5.99 -19.25
N GLY A 61 -23.07 -6.88 -18.26
CA GLY A 61 -23.66 -8.20 -18.48
C GLY A 61 -25.10 -8.17 -19.00
N LYS A 62 -25.94 -7.27 -18.49
CA LYS A 62 -27.29 -7.04 -19.04
C LYS A 62 -27.21 -6.61 -20.51
N THR A 63 -26.30 -5.70 -20.83
CA THR A 63 -26.09 -5.21 -22.20
C THR A 63 -25.64 -6.33 -23.15
N VAL A 64 -24.70 -7.19 -22.73
CA VAL A 64 -24.27 -8.36 -23.51
C VAL A 64 -25.48 -9.27 -23.78
N LEU A 65 -26.23 -9.61 -22.73
CA LEU A 65 -27.37 -10.51 -22.84
C LEU A 65 -28.49 -9.95 -23.74
N GLU A 66 -28.80 -8.67 -23.64
CA GLU A 66 -29.78 -7.99 -24.50
C GLU A 66 -29.36 -8.02 -25.98
N ARG A 67 -28.08 -7.77 -26.28
CA ARG A 67 -27.55 -7.83 -27.65
C ARG A 67 -27.65 -9.24 -28.22
N LEU A 68 -27.24 -10.26 -27.46
CA LEU A 68 -27.33 -11.66 -27.89
C LEU A 68 -28.77 -12.09 -28.11
N ASN A 69 -29.69 -11.72 -27.22
CA ASN A 69 -31.10 -12.04 -27.37
C ASN A 69 -31.72 -11.36 -28.59
N LYS A 70 -31.40 -10.08 -28.83
CA LYS A 70 -31.88 -9.36 -30.02
C LYS A 70 -31.43 -10.07 -31.30
N ASP A 71 -30.16 -10.45 -31.36
CA ASP A 71 -29.61 -11.11 -32.54
C ASP A 71 -30.15 -12.54 -32.74
N LEU A 72 -30.57 -13.24 -31.67
CA LEU A 72 -31.30 -14.51 -31.79
C LEU A 72 -32.76 -14.34 -32.24
N LEU A 73 -33.44 -13.29 -31.80
CA LEU A 73 -34.86 -13.05 -32.09
C LEU A 73 -35.09 -12.53 -33.51
N ASP A 74 -34.16 -11.74 -34.04
CA ASP A 74 -34.22 -11.21 -35.41
C ASP A 74 -33.79 -12.25 -36.48
N ASP A 75 -33.49 -13.50 -36.07
CA ASP A 75 -32.93 -14.51 -36.94
C ASP A 75 -34.02 -15.34 -37.67
N ALA A 76 -34.23 -15.06 -38.95
CA ALA A 76 -35.08 -15.85 -39.85
C ALA A 76 -34.40 -17.15 -40.34
N SER A 77 -33.35 -17.61 -39.66
CA SER A 77 -32.58 -18.79 -40.04
C SER A 77 -33.32 -20.11 -39.84
N LEU A 78 -32.84 -21.14 -40.56
CA LEU A 78 -33.32 -22.51 -40.42
C LEU A 78 -33.08 -23.02 -38.98
N PRO A 79 -33.92 -23.93 -38.45
CA PRO A 79 -33.81 -24.39 -37.06
C PRO A 79 -32.43 -24.93 -36.64
N ILE A 80 -31.67 -25.53 -37.57
CA ILE A 80 -30.32 -26.04 -37.30
C ILE A 80 -29.30 -24.92 -37.10
N ILE A 81 -29.41 -23.83 -37.87
CA ILE A 81 -28.53 -22.66 -37.77
C ILE A 81 -28.81 -21.93 -36.46
N ARG A 82 -30.09 -21.75 -36.12
CA ARG A 82 -30.50 -21.18 -34.84
C ARG A 82 -29.92 -21.92 -33.64
N ARG A 83 -29.99 -23.26 -33.63
CA ARG A 83 -29.39 -24.06 -32.53
C ARG A 83 -27.88 -23.89 -32.42
N GLN A 84 -27.16 -23.82 -33.53
CA GLN A 84 -25.71 -23.59 -33.52
C GLN A 84 -25.37 -22.21 -32.94
N LYS A 85 -26.16 -21.19 -33.31
CA LYS A 85 -26.02 -19.82 -32.79
C LYS A 85 -26.29 -19.76 -31.29
N GLU A 86 -27.35 -20.40 -30.81
CA GLU A 86 -27.67 -20.51 -29.37
C GLU A 86 -26.52 -21.18 -28.59
N GLN A 87 -25.89 -22.24 -29.14
CA GLN A 87 -24.73 -22.89 -28.52
C GLN A 87 -23.52 -21.94 -28.41
N MET A 88 -23.19 -21.22 -29.48
CA MET A 88 -22.12 -20.22 -29.46
C MET A 88 -22.40 -19.11 -28.46
N TYR A 89 -23.65 -18.67 -28.31
CA TYR A 89 -24.03 -17.60 -27.38
C TYR A 89 -23.91 -18.03 -25.93
N ASN A 90 -24.30 -19.27 -25.64
CA ASN A 90 -24.07 -19.84 -24.32
C ASN A 90 -22.57 -19.92 -23.98
N GLN A 91 -21.72 -20.27 -24.95
CA GLN A 91 -20.27 -20.27 -24.75
C GLN A 91 -19.74 -18.85 -24.50
N LEU A 92 -20.17 -17.88 -25.30
CA LEU A 92 -19.75 -16.48 -25.14
C LEU A 92 -20.17 -15.91 -23.76
N LEU A 93 -21.37 -16.24 -23.28
CA LEU A 93 -21.83 -15.86 -21.94
C LEU A 93 -20.97 -16.50 -20.84
N GLN A 94 -20.57 -17.76 -20.98
CA GLN A 94 -19.66 -18.41 -20.03
C GLN A 94 -18.29 -17.73 -20.01
N GLU A 95 -17.76 -17.37 -21.18
CA GLU A 95 -16.50 -16.62 -21.27
C GLU A 95 -16.60 -15.23 -20.64
N PHE A 96 -17.75 -14.56 -20.78
CA PHE A 96 -18.01 -13.27 -20.12
C PHE A 96 -18.05 -13.39 -18.59
N GLU A 97 -18.72 -14.43 -18.07
CA GLU A 97 -18.73 -14.68 -16.62
C GLU A 97 -17.34 -15.02 -16.08
N GLN A 98 -16.54 -15.77 -16.85
CA GLN A 98 -15.16 -16.06 -16.49
C GLN A 98 -14.30 -14.79 -16.48
N LEU A 99 -14.49 -13.89 -17.45
CA LEU A 99 -13.83 -12.58 -17.48
C LEU A 99 -14.13 -11.79 -16.20
N LYS A 100 -15.40 -11.69 -15.79
CA LYS A 100 -15.79 -11.01 -14.54
C LYS A 100 -15.08 -11.58 -13.32
N VAL A 101 -14.97 -12.91 -13.24
CA VAL A 101 -14.24 -13.60 -12.17
C VAL A 101 -12.76 -13.23 -12.17
N ASP A 102 -12.12 -13.16 -13.35
CA ASP A 102 -10.69 -12.88 -13.45
C ASP A 102 -10.35 -11.41 -13.20
N ILE A 103 -11.25 -10.49 -13.59
CA ILE A 103 -11.19 -9.07 -13.19
C ILE A 103 -11.28 -8.96 -11.67
N HIS A 104 -12.29 -9.57 -11.05
CA HIS A 104 -12.47 -9.53 -9.60
C HIS A 104 -11.26 -10.09 -8.85
N LYS A 105 -10.72 -11.23 -9.31
CA LYS A 105 -9.49 -11.82 -8.74
C LYS A 105 -8.28 -10.90 -8.84
N SER A 106 -8.19 -10.08 -9.88
CA SER A 106 -7.09 -9.13 -10.08
C SER A 106 -7.16 -8.01 -9.05
N VAL A 107 -8.35 -7.44 -8.82
CA VAL A 107 -8.52 -6.26 -7.96
C VAL A 107 -8.75 -6.59 -6.48
N LYS A 108 -9.10 -7.83 -6.12
CA LYS A 108 -9.54 -8.20 -4.74
C LYS A 108 -8.57 -7.84 -3.60
N ASN A 109 -7.28 -7.69 -3.88
CA ASN A 109 -6.27 -7.35 -2.87
C ASN A 109 -6.26 -5.85 -2.54
N PHE A 110 -7.02 -5.05 -3.28
CA PHE A 110 -7.14 -3.61 -3.13
C PHE A 110 -8.61 -3.20 -2.92
N PRO A 111 -9.32 -3.78 -1.93
CA PRO A 111 -10.77 -3.58 -1.76
C PRO A 111 -11.16 -2.16 -1.36
N TYR A 112 -10.19 -1.33 -0.97
CA TYR A 112 -10.36 0.07 -0.61
C TYR A 112 -10.21 1.02 -1.81
N ILE A 113 -9.77 0.52 -2.98
CA ILE A 113 -9.73 1.29 -4.22
C ILE A 113 -11.08 1.11 -4.92
N LEU A 114 -11.81 2.20 -5.05
CA LEU A 114 -13.16 2.17 -5.62
C LEU A 114 -13.11 2.03 -7.15
N PRO A 115 -14.11 1.38 -7.78
CA PRO A 115 -14.18 1.26 -9.23
C PRO A 115 -14.04 2.60 -9.96
N GLU A 116 -14.62 3.68 -9.42
CA GLU A 116 -14.61 5.01 -10.03
C GLU A 116 -13.21 5.63 -10.13
N MET A 117 -12.24 5.07 -9.40
CA MET A 117 -10.84 5.51 -9.45
C MET A 117 -10.07 4.92 -10.63
N TYR A 118 -10.64 3.96 -11.35
CA TYR A 118 -10.04 3.39 -12.57
C TYR A 118 -10.59 4.08 -13.82
N PHE A 119 -9.78 4.22 -14.86
CA PHE A 119 -10.22 4.80 -16.13
C PHE A 119 -9.42 4.27 -17.32
N ILE A 120 -9.98 4.41 -18.52
CA ILE A 120 -9.26 4.20 -19.77
C ILE A 120 -8.64 5.54 -20.19
N GLY A 121 -7.31 5.57 -20.30
CA GLY A 121 -6.57 6.74 -20.74
C GLY A 121 -6.66 6.97 -22.24
N ASP A 122 -6.22 8.14 -22.70
CA ASP A 122 -6.17 8.50 -24.12
C ASP A 122 -5.24 7.58 -24.93
N ASP A 123 -4.25 6.98 -24.26
CA ASP A 123 -3.38 5.94 -24.80
C ASP A 123 -4.08 4.58 -24.98
N GLY A 124 -5.30 4.46 -24.49
CA GLY A 124 -6.11 3.25 -24.52
C GLY A 124 -5.78 2.22 -23.44
N TRP A 125 -4.93 2.56 -22.49
CA TRP A 125 -4.54 1.70 -21.37
C TRP A 125 -5.40 1.99 -20.14
N ILE A 126 -5.43 1.04 -19.22
CA ILE A 126 -6.10 1.15 -17.93
C ILE A 126 -5.16 1.89 -16.98
N HIS A 127 -5.67 2.98 -16.43
CA HIS A 127 -5.00 3.81 -15.44
C HIS A 127 -5.85 3.90 -14.17
N ALA A 128 -5.24 4.44 -13.12
CA ALA A 128 -5.92 4.80 -11.88
C ALA A 128 -5.66 6.26 -11.55
N GLN A 129 -6.61 6.90 -10.87
CA GLN A 129 -6.49 8.27 -10.37
C GLN A 129 -5.41 8.36 -9.29
N GLU A 130 -4.83 9.55 -9.08
CA GLU A 130 -3.78 9.75 -8.06
C GLU A 130 -4.29 9.42 -6.65
N GLU A 131 -5.57 9.64 -6.39
CA GLU A 131 -6.27 9.26 -5.16
C GLU A 131 -6.12 7.77 -4.84
N ALA A 132 -6.12 6.90 -5.85
CA ALA A 132 -5.91 5.46 -5.64
C ALA A 132 -4.49 5.16 -5.14
N PHE A 133 -3.49 5.81 -5.75
CA PHE A 133 -2.10 5.66 -5.31
C PHE A 133 -1.88 6.23 -3.91
N ALA A 134 -2.51 7.38 -3.61
CA ALA A 134 -2.49 7.96 -2.27
C ALA A 134 -3.11 7.04 -1.22
N LEU A 135 -4.18 6.32 -1.56
CA LEU A 135 -4.76 5.30 -0.69
C LEU A 135 -3.81 4.11 -0.47
N CYS A 136 -3.12 3.64 -1.51
CA CYS A 136 -2.09 2.60 -1.36
C CYS A 136 -0.92 3.05 -0.47
N ASP A 137 -0.47 4.30 -0.63
CA ASP A 137 0.57 4.90 0.21
C ASP A 137 0.10 5.04 1.66
N GLU A 138 -1.17 5.39 1.87
CA GLU A 138 -1.80 5.47 3.18
C GLU A 138 -1.90 4.11 3.88
N GLN A 139 -2.21 3.03 3.15
CA GLN A 139 -2.19 1.66 3.71
C GLN A 139 -0.79 1.20 4.12
N GLY A 140 0.26 1.77 3.54
CA GLY A 140 1.65 1.51 3.92
C GLY A 140 2.06 2.14 5.24
N LYS A 141 1.29 3.09 5.77
CA LYS A 141 1.63 3.81 7.01
C LYS A 141 1.25 3.03 8.26
N ILE A 142 2.07 3.19 9.29
CA ILE A 142 1.85 2.62 10.61
C ILE A 142 1.30 3.72 11.51
N TYR A 143 0.12 3.47 12.07
CA TYR A 143 -0.58 4.40 12.94
C TYR A 143 -0.65 3.87 14.37
N ILE A 144 -0.58 4.79 15.33
CA ILE A 144 -1.02 4.59 16.71
C ILE A 144 -2.19 5.51 16.99
N ASP A 145 -3.16 5.03 17.77
CA ASP A 145 -4.40 5.75 18.06
C ASP A 145 -4.83 5.68 19.53
N LYS A 146 -4.24 4.77 20.32
CA LYS A 146 -4.51 4.68 21.76
C LYS A 146 -3.80 5.80 22.53
N PRO A 147 -4.47 6.48 23.46
CA PRO A 147 -3.85 7.56 24.26
C PRO A 147 -2.53 7.14 24.93
N GLU A 148 -2.47 5.92 25.48
CA GLU A 148 -1.28 5.41 26.18
C GLU A 148 -0.12 5.14 25.20
N GLN A 149 -0.43 4.67 23.98
CA GLN A 149 0.59 4.50 22.94
C GLN A 149 1.13 5.85 22.48
N ILE A 150 0.24 6.83 22.32
CA ILE A 150 0.59 8.20 21.94
C ILE A 150 1.47 8.85 23.01
N GLU A 151 1.15 8.70 24.29
CA GLU A 151 1.94 9.23 25.41
C GLU A 151 3.36 8.63 25.41
N VAL A 152 3.48 7.31 25.33
CA VAL A 152 4.77 6.63 25.28
C VAL A 152 5.58 7.06 24.05
N TYR A 153 4.95 7.14 22.87
CA TYR A 153 5.61 7.58 21.64
C TYR A 153 6.15 9.01 21.75
N GLN A 154 5.35 9.93 22.28
CA GLN A 154 5.79 11.32 22.49
C GLN A 154 6.94 11.42 23.50
N GLN A 155 6.93 10.61 24.56
CA GLN A 155 8.03 10.59 25.52
C GLN A 155 9.29 9.99 24.90
N ALA A 156 9.18 8.94 24.08
CA ALA A 156 10.30 8.36 23.36
C ALA A 156 10.94 9.35 22.39
N MET A 157 10.14 10.12 21.65
CA MET A 157 10.62 11.19 20.76
C MET A 157 11.43 12.25 21.52
N LYS A 158 10.93 12.73 22.68
CA LYS A 158 11.69 13.67 23.53
C LYS A 158 13.01 13.09 24.00
N THR A 159 13.03 11.83 24.41
CA THR A 159 14.25 11.16 24.86
C THR A 159 15.27 11.01 23.71
N ILE A 160 14.83 10.66 22.50
CA ILE A 160 15.70 10.60 21.32
C ILE A 160 16.31 11.97 21.03
N ASP A 161 15.52 13.04 21.06
CA ASP A 161 16.02 14.41 20.83
C ASP A 161 17.09 14.81 21.83
N GLU A 162 16.88 14.54 23.13
CA GLU A 162 17.88 14.84 24.16
C GLU A 162 19.16 13.99 24.01
N ILE A 163 19.03 12.72 23.63
CA ILE A 163 20.19 11.86 23.32
C ILE A 163 20.97 12.42 22.11
N ASN A 164 20.29 12.89 21.07
CA ASN A 164 20.93 13.50 19.90
C ASN A 164 21.64 14.81 20.27
N LYS A 165 21.03 15.69 21.07
CA LYS A 165 21.70 16.90 21.59
C LYS A 165 22.94 16.57 22.41
N LEU A 166 22.84 15.56 23.27
CA LEU A 166 23.99 15.08 24.05
C LEU A 166 25.11 14.58 23.13
N GLN A 167 24.77 13.86 22.06
CA GLN A 167 25.73 13.39 21.06
C GLN A 167 26.42 14.55 20.32
N GLU A 168 25.68 15.60 19.95
CA GLU A 168 26.23 16.81 19.35
C GLU A 168 27.20 17.51 20.30
N MET A 169 26.82 17.68 21.57
CA MET A 169 27.69 18.28 22.61
C MET A 169 28.97 17.46 22.83
N ALA A 170 28.84 16.14 22.98
CA ALA A 170 30.00 15.27 23.18
C ALA A 170 30.96 15.31 22.00
N THR A 171 30.42 15.38 20.78
CA THR A 171 31.23 15.56 19.56
C THR A 171 31.95 16.90 19.57
N LYS A 172 31.25 18.00 19.87
CA LYS A 172 31.81 19.36 19.93
C LYS A 172 32.97 19.48 20.92
N TYR A 173 32.87 18.82 22.07
CA TYR A 173 33.89 18.88 23.12
C TYR A 173 34.89 17.71 23.07
N ALA A 174 34.86 16.89 22.01
CA ALA A 174 35.70 15.70 21.86
C ALA A 174 35.62 14.72 23.05
N CYS A 175 34.47 14.67 23.73
CA CYS A 175 34.19 13.72 24.80
C CYS A 175 33.80 12.37 24.20
N ASN A 176 34.81 11.57 23.81
CA ASN A 176 34.62 10.21 23.31
C ASN A 176 35.18 9.18 24.31
N ALA A 177 34.54 8.02 24.38
CA ALA A 177 34.97 6.93 25.24
C ALA A 177 34.94 5.62 24.45
N LEU A 178 36.08 5.15 23.92
CA LEU A 178 36.22 3.82 23.30
C LEU A 178 35.11 3.47 22.27
N GLY A 179 34.68 4.44 21.45
CA GLY A 179 33.60 4.24 20.46
C GLY A 179 32.17 4.46 20.98
N TYR A 180 31.99 4.77 22.27
CA TYR A 180 30.71 5.11 22.88
C TYR A 180 30.46 6.62 22.90
N ARG A 181 29.18 6.96 22.71
CA ARG A 181 28.63 8.30 22.65
C ARG A 181 28.33 8.80 24.07
N ALA A 182 29.08 9.80 24.53
CA ALA A 182 28.71 10.64 25.67
C ALA A 182 28.42 9.96 27.02
N VAL A 183 29.08 8.83 27.35
CA VAL A 183 29.04 8.23 28.70
C VAL A 183 27.72 7.50 29.02
N ILE A 184 26.72 7.56 28.15
CA ILE A 184 25.45 6.82 28.32
C ILE A 184 25.50 5.50 27.55
N GLY A 185 25.32 4.39 28.26
CA GLY A 185 25.07 3.08 27.66
C GLY A 185 23.72 2.52 28.10
N PHE A 186 23.22 1.56 27.33
CA PHE A 186 22.00 0.83 27.68
C PHE A 186 22.38 -0.57 28.17
N GLU A 187 21.92 -0.95 29.36
CA GLU A 187 22.10 -2.30 29.89
C GLU A 187 20.74 -2.87 30.29
N LYS A 188 20.36 -3.99 29.65
CA LYS A 188 19.15 -4.78 29.98
C LYS A 188 17.90 -3.94 30.26
N ASP A 189 17.67 -2.86 29.48
CA ASP A 189 16.48 -1.97 29.55
C ASP A 189 16.62 -0.69 30.40
N THR A 190 17.80 -0.39 30.98
CA THR A 190 18.03 0.88 31.70
C THR A 190 19.16 1.69 31.06
N ALA A 191 18.91 2.98 30.80
CA ALA A 191 19.96 3.93 30.46
C ALA A 191 20.83 4.19 31.71
N ARG A 192 22.14 4.02 31.59
CA ARG A 192 23.11 4.24 32.67
C ARG A 192 24.22 5.18 32.22
N LEU A 193 24.60 6.08 33.11
CA LEU A 193 25.84 6.84 32.99
C LEU A 193 27.01 5.95 33.44
N TYR A 194 28.10 5.97 32.68
CA TYR A 194 29.36 5.26 32.97
C TYR A 194 30.52 6.24 33.23
N PRO A 195 30.52 6.99 34.34
CA PRO A 195 31.51 8.05 34.59
C PRO A 195 32.97 7.58 34.48
N GLY A 196 33.26 6.33 34.83
CA GLY A 196 34.61 5.75 34.74
C GLY A 196 35.12 5.49 33.32
N THR A 197 34.30 5.70 32.29
CA THR A 197 34.70 5.60 30.88
C THR A 197 35.00 6.96 30.25
N LEU A 198 34.75 8.06 30.96
CA LEU A 198 34.98 9.42 30.48
C LEU A 198 36.50 9.62 30.31
N ILE A 199 36.93 9.74 29.07
CA ILE A 199 38.31 10.07 28.73
C ILE A 199 38.45 11.58 28.92
N GLU A 200 39.26 12.00 29.89
CA GLU A 200 39.57 13.42 30.08
C GLU A 200 40.52 13.86 28.95
N CYS A 201 40.01 14.68 28.02
CA CYS A 201 40.85 15.38 27.05
C CYS A 201 41.45 16.63 27.72
N HIS A 202 42.73 16.56 28.05
CA HIS A 202 43.51 17.70 28.51
C HIS A 202 44.25 18.37 27.34
N SER A 203 44.65 19.63 27.50
CA SER A 203 45.47 20.38 26.53
C SER A 203 46.79 19.69 26.15
N ASN A 204 47.21 18.69 26.93
CA ASN A 204 48.49 17.99 26.80
C ASN A 204 48.35 16.52 26.39
N GLY A 205 47.15 16.02 26.07
CA GLY A 205 46.91 14.64 25.62
C GLY A 205 45.69 13.94 26.25
N ILE A 206 45.50 12.67 25.87
CA ILE A 206 44.41 11.78 26.28
C ILE A 206 44.77 11.11 27.62
N PHE A 207 44.00 11.33 28.68
CA PHE A 207 44.11 10.57 29.94
C PHE A 207 42.87 9.68 30.13
N THR A 208 43.08 8.37 30.19
CA THR A 208 42.10 7.40 30.70
C THR A 208 42.32 7.22 32.19
N ARG A 209 41.37 7.65 33.03
CA ARG A 209 41.32 7.20 34.43
C ARG A 209 40.90 5.73 34.42
N MET A 210 41.86 4.82 34.43
CA MET A 210 41.59 3.45 34.84
C MET A 210 41.31 3.49 36.33
N TYR A 211 40.04 3.45 36.73
CA TYR A 211 39.69 3.09 38.11
C TYR A 211 40.16 1.65 38.32
N GLY A 212 41.38 1.50 38.83
CA GLY A 212 41.85 0.24 39.35
C GLY A 212 40.92 -0.19 40.47
N ASN A 213 40.58 -1.47 40.50
CA ASN A 213 39.94 -2.10 41.63
C ASN A 213 40.84 -1.96 42.86
N GLU A 214 40.72 -0.86 43.59
CA GLU A 214 41.17 -0.82 44.97
C GLU A 214 40.12 -1.59 45.77
N LYS A 215 40.51 -2.81 46.17
CA LYS A 215 39.83 -3.53 47.25
C LYS A 215 39.83 -2.64 48.49
N GLN A 216 38.65 -2.25 48.96
CA GLN A 216 38.34 -2.11 50.38
C GLN A 216 37.01 -2.78 50.65
#